data_AF-A0A1V2BB72-F1
#
_entry.id   AF-A0A1V2BB72-F1
#
_cell.length_a   1.000
_cell.length_b   1.000
_cell.length_c   1.000
_cell.angle_alpha   90.00
_cell.angle_beta   90.00
_cell.angle_gamma   90.00
#
_symmetry.space_group_name_H-M   'P 1'
#
loop_
_entity.id
_entity.type
_entity.pdbx_description
1 polymer ?
#
loop_
_entity_poly.entity_id
_entity_poly.type
_entity_poly.pdbx_seq_one_letter_code
_entity_poly.pdbx_strand_id
1 'polypeptide(L)'
;MAFIIACQYGAGVQEKKYTPKDFLNHTTISKKAYLKDSNAILEILKTYLNNHEQSFYNKEYFDSTEITIDTILYSMDLKKMAVFAITKTPMYRRNEVARVKNAKYWYDAYCYIGIRTDTASYAVKLKWVKASSMINWYKKSEISHAIKDGYFTEFATIKDTSGEYRYKYNLDDKRFWDSPIWDEYFAK
;
A
#
# COMPACT_ATOMS: atom_id res chain seq x y z
N MET A 1 -4.32 15.55 37.21
CA MET A 1 -4.87 15.97 35.90
C MET A 1 -4.85 14.78 34.97
N ALA A 2 -6.01 14.20 34.67
CA ALA A 2 -6.12 13.13 33.69
C ALA A 2 -6.38 13.77 32.33
N PHE A 3 -5.44 13.63 31.39
CA PHE A 3 -5.66 13.99 30.00
C PHE A 3 -6.46 12.87 29.35
N ILE A 4 -7.75 13.11 29.10
CA ILE A 4 -8.52 12.32 28.15
C ILE A 4 -8.07 12.77 26.77
N ILE A 5 -7.17 12.00 26.13
CA ILE A 5 -6.93 12.13 24.69
C ILE A 5 -8.13 11.47 24.02
N ALA A 6 -9.11 12.28 23.64
CA ALA A 6 -10.17 11.84 22.76
C ALA A 6 -9.56 11.56 21.38
N CYS A 7 -9.41 10.28 21.03
CA CYS A 7 -9.27 9.88 19.63
C CYS A 7 -10.52 10.38 18.89
N GLN A 8 -10.37 11.43 18.08
CA GLN A 8 -11.37 11.78 17.07
C GLN A 8 -11.37 10.68 16.00
N TYR A 9 -12.06 9.57 16.27
CA TYR A 9 -12.59 8.72 15.21
C TYR A 9 -13.75 9.49 14.57
N GLY A 10 -13.41 10.41 13.66
CA GLY A 10 -14.41 11.03 12.81
C GLY A 10 -15.03 9.95 11.93
N ALA A 11 -16.29 9.62 12.19
CA ALA A 11 -17.19 9.02 11.20
C ALA A 11 -17.55 10.08 10.13
N GLY A 12 -16.54 10.65 9.49
CA GLY A 12 -16.64 11.67 8.46
C GLY A 12 -16.21 11.08 7.12
N VAL A 13 -16.86 11.52 6.04
CA VAL A 13 -16.37 11.25 4.68
C VAL A 13 -14.94 11.79 4.62
N GLN A 14 -13.98 10.91 4.35
CA GLN A 14 -12.58 11.31 4.23
C GLN A 14 -12.46 12.32 3.08
N GLU A 15 -11.81 13.45 3.33
CA GLU A 15 -11.68 14.50 2.33
C GLU A 15 -10.92 13.96 1.12
N LYS A 16 -11.53 14.08 -0.07
CA LYS A 16 -10.91 13.72 -1.34
C LYS A 16 -10.27 14.92 -1.99
N LYS A 17 -8.99 14.79 -2.32
CA LYS A 17 -8.18 15.75 -3.06
C LYS A 17 -7.61 15.06 -4.29
N TYR A 18 -8.14 15.38 -5.47
CA TYR A 18 -7.67 14.80 -6.72
C TYR A 18 -6.38 15.46 -7.20
N THR A 19 -5.50 14.67 -7.82
CA THR A 19 -4.31 15.17 -8.49
C THR A 19 -4.72 16.02 -9.71
N PRO A 20 -4.24 17.27 -9.86
CA PRO A 20 -4.56 18.07 -11.02
C PRO A 20 -4.02 17.43 -12.30
N LYS A 21 -4.77 17.54 -13.41
CA LYS A 21 -4.47 16.82 -14.66
C LYS A 21 -3.03 16.99 -15.15
N ASP A 22 -2.48 18.21 -15.05
CA ASP A 22 -1.12 18.52 -15.51
C ASP A 22 -0.01 17.87 -14.67
N PHE A 23 -0.36 17.39 -13.47
CA PHE A 23 0.55 16.71 -12.56
C PHE A 23 0.33 15.20 -12.48
N LEU A 24 -0.62 14.64 -13.24
CA LEU A 24 -0.79 13.19 -13.30
C LEU A 24 0.48 12.52 -13.82
N ASN A 25 0.87 11.43 -13.17
CA ASN A 25 1.97 10.59 -13.58
C ASN A 25 1.52 9.63 -14.68
N HIS A 26 2.09 9.77 -15.87
CA HIS A 26 1.82 8.91 -17.03
C HIS A 26 2.99 7.99 -17.37
N THR A 27 3.90 7.74 -16.42
CA THR A 27 5.05 6.86 -16.63
C THR A 27 4.58 5.48 -17.09
N THR A 28 5.18 4.98 -18.17
CA THR A 28 4.92 3.65 -18.71
C THR A 28 6.17 2.81 -18.69
N ILE A 29 6.00 1.50 -18.65
CA ILE A 29 7.09 0.52 -18.69
C ILE A 29 6.72 -0.63 -19.62
N SER A 30 7.71 -1.31 -20.20
CA SER A 30 7.46 -2.50 -21.02
C SER A 30 6.83 -3.62 -20.17
N LYS A 31 5.90 -4.38 -20.77
CA LYS A 31 5.27 -5.55 -20.12
C LYS A 31 6.30 -6.54 -19.57
N LYS A 32 7.41 -6.75 -20.30
CA LYS A 32 8.49 -7.65 -19.88
C LYS A 32 9.17 -7.15 -18.60
N ALA A 33 9.48 -5.86 -18.52
CA ALA A 33 10.09 -5.28 -17.32
C ALA A 33 9.11 -5.25 -16.14
N TYR A 34 7.84 -4.93 -16.38
CA TYR A 34 6.78 -5.00 -15.38
C TYR A 34 6.67 -6.39 -14.76
N LEU A 35 6.65 -7.45 -15.58
CA LEU A 35 6.58 -8.84 -15.08
C LEU A 35 7.81 -9.22 -14.24
N LYS A 36 9.00 -8.78 -14.64
CA LYS A 36 10.22 -8.99 -13.86
C LYS A 36 10.15 -8.31 -12.50
N ASP A 37 9.77 -7.03 -12.47
CA ASP A 37 9.59 -6.28 -11.22
C ASP A 37 8.53 -6.95 -10.33
N SER A 38 7.37 -7.27 -10.90
CA SER A 38 6.27 -7.94 -10.20
C SER A 38 6.72 -9.25 -9.53
N ASN A 39 7.50 -10.09 -10.22
CA ASN A 39 8.02 -11.33 -9.66
C ASN A 39 9.04 -11.07 -8.55
N ALA A 40 10.00 -10.16 -8.76
CA ALA A 40 11.00 -9.82 -7.75
C ALA A 40 10.35 -9.26 -6.47
N ILE A 41 9.38 -8.37 -6.62
CA ILE A 41 8.61 -7.79 -5.51
C ILE A 41 7.80 -8.88 -4.80
N LEU A 42 7.16 -9.79 -5.54
CA LEU A 42 6.39 -10.88 -4.94
C LEU A 42 7.26 -11.78 -4.05
N GLU A 43 8.49 -12.10 -4.45
CA GLU A 43 9.42 -12.87 -3.62
C GLU A 43 9.84 -12.12 -2.35
N ILE A 44 10.05 -10.80 -2.43
CA ILE A 44 10.28 -9.96 -1.24
C ILE A 44 9.07 -10.01 -0.30
N LEU A 45 7.85 -9.86 -0.83
CA LEU A 45 6.63 -9.88 -0.02
C LEU A 45 6.37 -11.25 0.62
N LYS A 46 6.67 -12.35 -0.08
CA LYS A 46 6.63 -13.70 0.51
C LYS A 46 7.63 -13.85 1.65
N THR A 47 8.81 -13.25 1.52
CA THR A 47 9.80 -13.23 2.62
C THR A 47 9.25 -12.46 3.83
N TYR A 48 8.63 -11.29 3.62
CA TYR A 48 7.97 -10.56 4.70
C TYR A 48 6.83 -11.34 5.35
N LEU A 49 6.03 -12.06 4.54
CA LEU A 49 4.98 -12.94 5.04
C LEU A 49 5.54 -14.03 5.96
N ASN A 50 6.55 -14.77 5.49
CA ASN A 50 7.16 -15.88 6.24
C ASN A 50 7.84 -15.42 7.53
N ASN A 51 8.43 -14.22 7.53
CA ASN A 51 9.10 -13.64 8.68
C ASN A 51 8.17 -12.82 9.60
N HIS A 52 6.88 -12.70 9.27
CA HIS A 52 5.92 -11.83 9.95
C HIS A 52 6.40 -10.36 10.06
N GLU A 53 6.96 -9.83 8.97
CA GLU A 53 7.48 -8.47 8.89
C GLU A 53 6.52 -7.52 8.15
N GLN A 54 6.78 -6.22 8.26
CA GLN A 54 6.06 -5.17 7.53
C GLN A 54 4.54 -5.24 7.78
N SER A 55 3.73 -5.40 6.73
CA SER A 55 2.28 -5.48 6.86
C SER A 55 1.78 -6.86 7.30
N PHE A 56 2.67 -7.86 7.42
CA PHE A 56 2.32 -9.26 7.71
C PHE A 56 2.60 -9.66 9.18
N TYR A 57 2.72 -8.68 10.08
CA TYR A 57 2.99 -8.91 11.50
C TYR A 57 1.88 -9.63 12.26
N ASN A 58 0.65 -9.67 11.72
CA ASN A 58 -0.45 -10.39 12.33
C ASN A 58 -0.32 -11.91 12.08
N LYS A 59 -0.48 -12.71 13.14
CA LYS A 59 -0.49 -14.18 13.12
C LYS A 59 -1.53 -14.82 12.20
N GLU A 60 -2.54 -14.05 11.79
CA GLU A 60 -3.57 -14.51 10.84
C GLU A 60 -3.03 -14.67 9.40
N TYR A 61 -1.86 -14.11 9.10
CA TYR A 61 -1.12 -14.38 7.88
C TYR A 61 -0.21 -15.59 8.05
N PHE A 62 -0.24 -16.53 7.11
CA PHE A 62 0.48 -17.80 7.18
C PHE A 62 0.67 -18.39 5.78
N ASP A 63 1.25 -19.59 5.68
CA ASP A 63 1.65 -20.25 4.42
C ASP A 63 0.57 -20.31 3.32
N SER A 64 -0.73 -20.27 3.65
CA SER A 64 -1.81 -20.27 2.63
C SER A 64 -2.32 -18.88 2.25
N THR A 65 -1.78 -17.81 2.85
CA THR A 65 -2.03 -16.44 2.41
C THR A 65 -1.43 -16.26 1.02
N GLU A 66 -2.29 -16.09 0.03
CA GLU A 66 -1.87 -15.77 -1.33
C GLU A 66 -1.63 -14.27 -1.44
N ILE A 67 -0.52 -13.87 -2.05
CA ILE A 67 -0.21 -12.46 -2.34
C ILE A 67 -0.31 -12.24 -3.85
N THR A 68 -1.03 -11.20 -4.27
CA THR A 68 -1.05 -10.73 -5.66
C THR A 68 -0.54 -9.30 -5.73
N ILE A 69 0.36 -9.02 -6.68
CA ILE A 69 0.68 -7.64 -7.06
C ILE A 69 -0.48 -7.12 -7.92
N ASP A 70 -1.20 -6.13 -7.42
CA ASP A 70 -2.33 -5.53 -8.12
C ASP A 70 -1.87 -4.47 -9.12
N THR A 71 -1.04 -3.54 -8.66
CA THR A 71 -0.56 -2.40 -9.46
C THR A 71 0.85 -2.01 -9.04
N ILE A 72 1.70 -1.70 -10.02
CA ILE A 72 2.99 -1.03 -9.80
C ILE A 72 2.97 0.31 -10.54
N LEU A 73 3.26 1.38 -9.79
CA LEU A 73 3.46 2.73 -10.30
C LEU A 73 4.95 3.04 -10.25
N TYR A 74 5.42 3.87 -11.19
CA TYR A 74 6.84 4.15 -11.35
C TYR A 74 7.12 5.66 -11.37
N SER A 75 8.26 6.08 -10.83
CA SER A 75 8.83 7.39 -11.14
C SER A 75 9.27 7.46 -12.59
N MET A 76 9.38 8.67 -13.13
CA MET A 76 9.77 8.90 -14.53
C MET A 76 11.12 8.25 -14.91
N ASP A 77 12.06 8.17 -13.96
CA ASP A 77 13.38 7.56 -14.15
C ASP A 77 13.41 6.04 -13.84
N LEU A 78 12.26 5.46 -13.50
CA LEU A 78 12.06 4.04 -13.15
C LEU A 78 12.89 3.54 -11.93
N LYS A 79 13.48 4.46 -11.16
CA LYS A 79 14.27 4.12 -9.96
C LYS A 79 13.42 3.98 -8.71
N LYS A 80 12.25 4.60 -8.67
CA LYS A 80 11.30 4.53 -7.56
C LYS A 80 10.01 3.88 -8.03
N MET A 81 9.33 3.19 -7.12
CA MET A 81 8.06 2.55 -7.39
C MET A 81 7.12 2.59 -6.19
N ALA A 82 5.82 2.59 -6.46
CA ALA A 82 4.80 2.30 -5.47
C ALA A 82 4.06 1.02 -5.89
N VAL A 83 3.79 0.14 -4.95
CA VAL A 83 3.26 -1.20 -5.19
C VAL A 83 2.00 -1.38 -4.36
N PHE A 84 0.89 -1.68 -5.01
CA PHE A 84 -0.31 -2.17 -4.35
C PHE A 84 -0.29 -3.70 -4.36
N ALA A 85 -0.23 -4.29 -3.18
CA ALA A 85 -0.29 -5.72 -2.98
C ALA A 85 -1.61 -6.10 -2.30
N ILE A 86 -2.27 -7.15 -2.79
CA ILE A 86 -3.50 -7.67 -2.20
C ILE A 86 -3.21 -9.06 -1.64
N THR A 87 -3.59 -9.28 -0.39
CA THR A 87 -3.61 -10.59 0.23
C THR A 87 -4.96 -11.25 0.02
N LYS A 88 -4.95 -12.58 -0.05
CA LYS A 88 -6.14 -13.41 -0.01
C LYS A 88 -5.90 -14.48 1.03
N THR A 89 -6.67 -14.43 2.10
CA THR A 89 -6.52 -15.35 3.23
C THR A 89 -7.84 -16.12 3.44
N PRO A 90 -7.80 -17.43 3.72
CA PRO A 90 -9.02 -18.18 4.02
C PRO A 90 -9.73 -17.69 5.29
N MET A 91 -11.06 -17.64 5.25
CA MET A 91 -11.88 -17.14 6.36
C MET A 91 -11.81 -18.02 7.63
N TYR A 92 -11.47 -19.30 7.51
CA TYR A 92 -11.41 -20.22 8.66
C TYR A 92 -10.31 -19.88 9.68
N ARG A 93 -9.40 -18.97 9.33
CA ARG A 93 -8.29 -18.53 10.20
C ARG A 93 -8.63 -17.35 11.09
N ARG A 94 -9.75 -16.68 10.82
CA ARG A 94 -10.24 -15.59 11.65
C ARG A 94 -10.91 -16.20 12.87
N ASN A 95 -10.32 -16.01 14.05
CA ASN A 95 -10.82 -16.61 15.29
C ASN A 95 -12.04 -15.88 15.89
N GLU A 96 -12.53 -14.78 15.30
CA GLU A 96 -13.58 -13.97 15.92
C GLU A 96 -14.76 -13.61 15.00
N VAL A 97 -15.93 -14.17 15.35
CA VAL A 97 -17.26 -13.53 15.50
C VAL A 97 -17.98 -12.92 14.27
N ALA A 98 -17.33 -12.62 13.15
CA ALA A 98 -18.02 -12.13 11.95
C ALA A 98 -17.87 -13.12 10.78
N ARG A 99 -18.48 -14.29 10.90
CA ARG A 99 -18.78 -15.10 9.70
C ARG A 99 -19.83 -14.33 8.89
N VAL A 100 -19.38 -13.47 7.99
CA VAL A 100 -20.22 -13.05 6.87
C VAL A 100 -20.63 -14.34 6.19
N LYS A 101 -21.92 -14.68 6.31
CA LYS A 101 -22.46 -15.93 5.79
C LYS A 101 -22.02 -16.06 4.33
N ASN A 102 -21.24 -17.10 4.04
CA ASN A 102 -20.76 -17.52 2.71
C ASN A 102 -19.44 -16.91 2.17
N ALA A 103 -18.73 -16.06 2.90
CA ALA A 103 -17.40 -15.64 2.45
C ALA A 103 -16.37 -16.78 2.65
N LYS A 104 -15.68 -17.20 1.56
CA LYS A 104 -14.60 -18.20 1.62
C LYS A 104 -13.24 -17.60 1.98
N TYR A 105 -13.03 -16.36 1.55
CA TYR A 105 -11.79 -15.63 1.70
C TYR A 105 -12.08 -14.22 2.20
N TRP A 106 -11.08 -13.63 2.83
CA TRP A 106 -10.99 -12.20 3.03
C TRP A 106 -9.73 -11.67 2.34
N TYR A 107 -9.77 -10.38 2.05
CA TYR A 107 -8.74 -9.68 1.32
C TYR A 107 -8.33 -8.45 2.11
N ASP A 108 -7.02 -8.21 2.13
CA ASP A 108 -6.42 -6.96 2.58
C ASP A 108 -5.56 -6.40 1.46
N ALA A 109 -5.32 -5.10 1.50
CA ALA A 109 -4.51 -4.42 0.52
C ALA A 109 -3.53 -3.46 1.20
N TYR A 110 -2.31 -3.48 0.72
CA TYR A 110 -1.18 -2.78 1.28
C TYR A 110 -0.46 -1.98 0.20
N CYS A 111 -0.06 -0.76 0.53
CA CYS A 111 0.81 0.04 -0.31
C CYS A 111 2.24 -0.05 0.19
N TYR A 112 3.15 -0.38 -0.70
CA TYR A 112 4.58 -0.32 -0.46
C TYR A 112 5.21 0.73 -1.37
N ILE A 113 6.30 1.34 -0.94
CA ILE A 113 7.19 2.10 -1.81
C ILE A 113 8.53 1.39 -1.90
N GLY A 114 9.21 1.54 -3.03
CA GLY A 114 10.48 0.88 -3.28
C GLY A 114 11.46 1.71 -4.07
N ILE A 115 12.74 1.50 -3.78
CA ILE A 115 13.87 2.05 -4.55
C ILE A 115 14.60 0.88 -5.22
N ARG A 116 14.78 1.00 -6.54
CA ARG A 116 15.63 0.12 -7.33
C ARG A 116 17.08 0.39 -6.98
N THR A 117 17.76 -0.60 -6.41
CA THR A 117 19.18 -0.49 -6.04
C THR A 117 20.10 -0.94 -7.15
N ASP A 118 19.61 -1.79 -8.06
CA ASP A 118 20.35 -2.22 -9.25
C ASP A 118 19.37 -2.54 -10.39
N THR A 119 19.62 -1.94 -11.55
CA THR A 119 18.83 -2.12 -12.77
C THR A 119 19.10 -3.45 -13.46
N ALA A 120 20.30 -4.00 -13.36
CA ALA A 120 20.67 -5.26 -14.00
C ALA A 120 20.05 -6.47 -13.28
N SER A 121 20.15 -6.49 -11.94
CA SER A 121 19.59 -7.57 -11.12
C SER A 121 18.13 -7.38 -10.73
N TYR A 122 17.52 -6.22 -11.04
CA TYR A 122 16.16 -5.87 -10.59
C TYR A 122 16.04 -5.85 -9.06
N ALA A 123 17.13 -5.61 -8.34
CA ALA A 123 17.11 -5.52 -6.89
C ALA A 123 16.32 -4.28 -6.44
N VAL A 124 15.39 -4.50 -5.51
CA VAL A 124 14.50 -3.48 -4.95
C VAL A 124 14.57 -3.53 -3.43
N LYS A 125 14.73 -2.38 -2.79
CA LYS A 125 14.43 -2.21 -1.37
C LYS A 125 12.99 -1.75 -1.25
N LEU A 126 12.18 -2.48 -0.48
CA LEU A 126 10.75 -2.22 -0.33
C LEU A 126 10.41 -1.83 1.11
N LYS A 127 9.44 -0.92 1.30
CA LYS A 127 8.95 -0.49 2.61
C LYS A 127 7.44 -0.31 2.60
N TRP A 128 6.77 -0.78 3.65
CA TRP A 128 5.33 -0.63 3.79
C TRP A 128 4.97 0.80 4.20
N VAL A 129 4.09 1.45 3.43
CA VAL A 129 3.54 2.77 3.75
C VAL A 129 2.32 2.62 4.65
N LYS A 130 2.46 3.01 5.92
CA LYS A 130 1.41 2.91 6.95
C LYS A 130 0.45 4.09 6.93
N ALA A 131 -0.11 4.39 5.76
CA ALA A 131 -0.96 5.58 5.57
C ALA A 131 -2.47 5.26 5.66
N SER A 132 -2.89 4.16 5.02
CA SER A 132 -4.26 3.67 5.11
C SER A 132 -4.27 2.15 5.18
N SER A 133 -5.14 1.60 6.02
CA SER A 133 -5.32 0.16 6.20
C SER A 133 -6.60 -0.29 5.51
N MET A 134 -6.46 -0.85 4.31
CA MET A 134 -7.56 -1.46 3.57
C MET A 134 -7.63 -2.93 3.96
N ILE A 135 -8.42 -3.24 4.99
CA ILE A 135 -8.47 -4.59 5.58
C ILE A 135 -9.89 -5.14 5.65
N ASN A 136 -10.02 -6.46 5.73
CA ASN A 136 -11.28 -7.17 5.97
C ASN A 136 -12.33 -7.06 4.84
N TRP A 137 -11.89 -7.04 3.58
CA TRP A 137 -12.80 -7.06 2.43
C TRP A 137 -13.14 -8.48 1.99
N TYR A 138 -14.28 -8.67 1.32
CA TYR A 138 -14.74 -9.99 0.86
C TYR A 138 -14.67 -10.17 -0.67
N LYS A 139 -14.38 -9.09 -1.41
CA LYS A 139 -14.20 -9.13 -2.86
C LYS A 139 -12.89 -8.45 -3.27
N LYS A 140 -12.07 -9.17 -4.04
CA LYS A 140 -10.80 -8.68 -4.57
C LYS A 140 -10.94 -7.41 -5.42
N SER A 141 -11.98 -7.32 -6.24
CA SER A 141 -12.20 -6.17 -7.12
C SER A 141 -12.51 -4.90 -6.34
N GLU A 142 -13.31 -5.01 -5.28
CA GLU A 142 -13.70 -3.88 -4.44
C GLU A 142 -12.48 -3.33 -3.68
N ILE A 143 -11.66 -4.20 -3.10
CA ILE A 143 -10.46 -3.75 -2.39
C ILE A 143 -9.37 -3.21 -3.34
N SER A 144 -9.25 -3.78 -4.54
CA SER A 144 -8.36 -3.24 -5.60
C SER A 144 -8.75 -1.81 -5.98
N HIS A 145 -10.06 -1.55 -6.08
CA HIS A 145 -10.55 -0.20 -6.33
C HIS A 145 -10.32 0.73 -5.13
N ALA A 146 -10.63 0.26 -3.92
CA ALA A 146 -10.52 1.05 -2.70
C ALA A 146 -9.08 1.47 -2.41
N ILE A 147 -8.09 0.59 -2.56
CA ILE A 147 -6.68 0.97 -2.35
C ILE A 147 -6.23 2.03 -3.37
N LYS A 148 -6.65 1.91 -4.63
CA LYS A 148 -6.33 2.92 -5.66
C LYS A 148 -6.97 4.26 -5.31
N ASP A 149 -8.28 4.27 -5.03
CA ASP A 149 -9.01 5.48 -4.68
C ASP A 149 -8.42 6.17 -3.45
N GLY A 150 -8.14 5.42 -2.38
CA GLY A 150 -7.52 5.96 -1.17
C GLY A 150 -6.14 6.58 -1.43
N TYR A 151 -5.27 5.91 -2.20
CA TYR A 151 -3.93 6.43 -2.45
C TYR A 151 -3.86 7.51 -3.56
N PHE A 152 -4.88 7.61 -4.42
CA PHE A 152 -4.97 8.61 -5.49
C PHE A 152 -5.81 9.84 -5.12
N THR A 153 -6.63 9.75 -4.08
CA THR A 153 -7.54 10.84 -3.70
C THR A 153 -7.46 11.25 -2.24
N GLU A 154 -7.01 10.39 -1.33
CA GLU A 154 -7.04 10.68 0.12
C GLU A 154 -5.64 10.73 0.75
N PHE A 155 -4.61 10.21 0.07
CA PHE A 155 -3.27 10.13 0.64
C PHE A 155 -2.70 11.50 1.05
N ALA A 156 -2.88 12.51 0.21
CA ALA A 156 -2.45 13.89 0.47
C ALA A 156 -3.34 14.65 1.48
N THR A 157 -4.39 14.02 2.01
CA THR A 157 -5.27 14.60 3.04
C THR A 157 -5.01 14.02 4.42
N ILE A 158 -4.12 13.02 4.53
CA ILE A 158 -3.72 12.41 5.79
C ILE A 158 -2.97 13.43 6.65
N LYS A 159 -3.44 13.60 7.89
CA LYS A 159 -2.82 14.45 8.89
C LYS A 159 -2.03 13.63 9.90
N ASP A 160 -0.95 14.20 10.41
CA ASP A 160 -0.20 13.62 11.53
C ASP A 160 -0.85 13.96 12.89
N THR A 161 -0.19 13.57 13.97
CA THR A 161 -0.68 13.83 15.34
C THR A 161 -0.71 15.30 15.73
N SER A 162 0.00 16.17 15.00
CA SER A 162 -0.04 17.62 15.19
C SER A 162 -1.16 18.29 14.39
N GLY A 163 -1.84 17.55 13.51
CA GLY A 163 -2.89 18.07 12.65
C GLY A 163 -2.38 18.60 11.30
N GLU A 164 -1.07 18.53 11.05
CA GLU A 164 -0.44 18.94 9.80
C GLU A 164 -0.52 17.82 8.76
N TYR A 165 -0.60 18.20 7.47
CA TYR A 165 -0.65 17.21 6.40
C TYR A 165 0.68 16.44 6.32
N ARG A 166 0.62 15.13 6.54
CA ARG A 166 1.79 14.25 6.50
C ARG A 166 2.37 14.13 5.08
N TYR A 167 1.50 14.11 4.08
CA TYR A 167 1.89 13.95 2.68
C TYR A 167 1.34 15.10 1.85
N LYS A 168 2.19 15.65 0.98
CA LYS A 168 1.83 16.80 0.15
C LYS A 168 1.06 16.43 -1.13
N TYR A 169 1.35 15.24 -1.67
CA TYR A 169 0.91 14.78 -2.99
C TYR A 169 0.42 13.33 -2.93
N ASN A 170 -0.57 12.97 -3.75
CA ASN A 170 -1.03 11.59 -3.91
C ASN A 170 -0.05 10.77 -4.76
N LEU A 171 -0.19 9.45 -4.75
CA LEU A 171 0.75 8.55 -5.44
C LEU A 171 0.71 8.64 -6.97
N ASP A 172 -0.39 9.10 -7.54
CA ASP A 172 -0.54 9.34 -8.97
C ASP A 172 -0.03 10.74 -9.40
N ASP A 173 0.46 11.56 -8.47
CA ASP A 173 1.07 12.86 -8.77
C ASP A 173 2.56 12.71 -9.11
N LYS A 174 3.00 13.27 -10.23
CA LYS A 174 4.41 13.22 -10.65
C LYS A 174 5.37 13.90 -9.67
N ARG A 175 4.89 14.81 -8.83
CA ARG A 175 5.68 15.50 -7.79
C ARG A 175 5.87 14.67 -6.52
N PHE A 176 5.05 13.63 -6.32
CA PHE A 176 5.22 12.69 -5.20
C PHE A 176 6.60 12.00 -5.25
N TRP A 177 7.09 11.70 -6.44
CA TRP A 177 8.34 10.95 -6.65
C TRP A 177 9.59 11.70 -6.18
N ASP A 178 9.50 13.02 -6.01
CA ASP A 178 10.59 13.87 -5.50
C ASP A 178 10.28 14.43 -4.11
N SER A 179 9.25 13.91 -3.45
CA SER A 179 8.86 14.35 -2.11
C SER A 179 9.77 13.77 -1.01
N PRO A 180 9.82 14.38 0.18
CA PRO A 180 10.68 13.91 1.28
C PRO A 180 10.35 12.52 1.85
N ILE A 181 9.23 11.92 1.45
CA ILE A 181 8.84 10.57 1.89
C ILE A 181 9.92 9.53 1.58
N TRP A 182 10.67 9.69 0.49
CA TRP A 182 11.71 8.73 0.12
C TRP A 182 12.86 8.73 1.14
N ASP A 183 13.20 9.89 1.69
CA ASP A 183 14.22 10.00 2.72
C ASP A 183 13.72 9.43 4.04
N GLU A 184 12.45 9.67 4.42
CA GLU A 184 11.85 9.09 5.64
C GLU A 184 11.98 7.55 5.69
N TYR A 185 11.76 6.88 4.54
CA TYR A 185 11.72 5.43 4.48
C TYR A 185 13.07 4.77 4.13
N PHE A 186 13.98 5.50 3.48
CA PHE A 186 15.21 4.93 2.92
C PHE A 186 16.51 5.65 3.32
N ALA A 187 16.44 6.81 3.97
CA ALA A 187 17.64 7.41 4.55
C ALA A 187 18.15 6.52 5.69
N LYS A 188 19.37 6.02 5.50
CA LYS A 188 20.24 5.43 6.51
C LYS A 188 21.64 5.95 6.25
#